data_AF-A0A923AJP0-F1
#
_entry.id   AF-A0A923AJP0-F1
#
_cell.length_a   1.000
_cell.length_b   1.000
_cell.length_c   1.000
_cell.angle_alpha   90.00
_cell.angle_beta   90.00
_cell.angle_gamma   90.00
#
_symmetry.space_group_name_H-M   'P 1'
#
loop_
_entity.id
_entity.type
_entity.pdbx_description
1 polymer ?
#
loop_
_entity_poly.entity_id
_entity_poly.type
_entity_poly.pdbx_seq_one_letter_code
_entity_poly.pdbx_strand_id
1 'polypeptide(L)'
;MDAKLPDGGADDNASLFPKTAGERLQDARESLGLSLAEIAERTRVPIRHLEGIEKSDFSTLPSPTYAIGFAKAYARAVGLDEAMIGREIRGTGHVTRAVPQYQPLEPNDPKRLPPRGLAMVG
;
A
#
# COMPACT_ATOMS: atom_id res chain seq x y z
N MET A 1 27.53 16.81 43.10
CA MET A 1 27.10 15.41 42.89
C MET A 1 25.88 15.47 42.00
N ASP A 2 26.17 15.40 40.71
CA ASP A 2 25.26 15.63 39.60
C ASP A 2 24.22 14.52 39.51
N ALA A 3 23.07 14.72 40.16
CA ALA A 3 21.87 13.96 39.83
C ALA A 3 21.27 14.57 38.56
N LYS A 4 21.86 14.23 37.42
CA LYS A 4 21.25 14.43 36.10
C LYS A 4 19.96 13.62 36.09
N LEU A 5 18.81 14.31 36.16
CA LEU A 5 17.51 13.70 35.89
C LEU A 5 17.61 12.98 34.53
N PRO A 6 17.03 11.76 34.40
CA PRO A 6 16.93 11.13 33.09
C PRO A 6 16.14 12.06 32.17
N ASP A 7 16.74 12.33 31.01
CA ASP A 7 16.14 13.05 29.89
C ASP A 7 14.88 12.28 29.50
N GLY A 8 13.72 12.85 29.85
CA GLY A 8 12.40 12.35 29.48
C GLY A 8 12.19 12.55 27.99
N GLY A 9 12.90 11.78 27.19
CA GLY A 9 12.71 11.68 25.76
C GLY A 9 11.45 10.88 25.50
N ALA A 10 10.40 11.61 25.09
CA ALA A 10 9.39 11.26 24.08
C ALA A 10 9.02 9.75 24.02
N ASP A 11 7.82 9.31 24.37
CA ASP A 11 6.61 9.45 23.55
C ASP A 11 5.37 9.04 24.37
N ASP A 12 5.09 9.70 25.48
CA ASP A 12 3.98 9.33 26.39
C ASP A 12 2.56 9.63 25.84
N ASN A 13 2.46 9.89 24.54
CA ASN A 13 1.18 10.00 23.83
C ASN A 13 0.96 8.75 22.97
N ALA A 14 1.25 7.58 23.53
CA ALA A 14 0.78 6.32 23.01
C ALA A 14 -0.75 6.39 22.95
N SER A 15 -1.26 6.70 21.76
CA SER A 15 -2.66 6.60 21.39
C SER A 15 -3.27 5.39 22.09
N LEU A 16 -4.43 5.58 22.72
CA LEU A 16 -5.21 4.52 23.36
C LEU A 16 -5.56 3.36 22.40
N PHE A 17 -5.20 3.51 21.12
CA PHE A 17 -5.38 2.57 20.04
C PHE A 17 -4.03 2.09 19.49
N PRO A 18 -3.86 0.78 19.24
CA PRO A 18 -2.64 0.25 18.65
C PRO A 18 -2.44 0.82 17.23
N LYS A 19 -1.16 1.09 16.88
CA LYS A 19 -0.79 1.52 15.52
C LYS A 19 -1.35 0.57 14.46
N THR A 20 -1.93 1.15 13.43
CA THR A 20 -2.41 0.48 12.22
C THR A 20 -1.25 -0.02 11.36
N ALA A 21 -1.54 -0.96 10.45
CA ALA A 21 -0.57 -1.42 9.46
C ALA A 21 -0.02 -0.27 8.59
N GLY A 22 -0.87 0.72 8.26
CA GLY A 22 -0.48 1.90 7.48
C GLY A 22 0.56 2.75 8.20
N GLU A 23 0.31 3.07 9.48
CA GLU A 23 1.26 3.82 10.31
C GLU A 23 2.58 3.07 10.48
N ARG A 24 2.55 1.74 10.70
CA ARG A 24 3.77 0.94 10.80
C ARG A 24 4.61 0.97 9.52
N LEU A 25 3.97 0.93 8.36
CA LEU A 25 4.65 1.01 7.07
C LEU A 25 5.26 2.40 6.85
N GLN A 26 4.51 3.45 7.19
CA GLN A 26 4.99 4.83 7.14
C GLN A 26 6.22 5.04 8.04
N ASP A 27 6.13 4.64 9.31
CA ASP A 27 7.22 4.76 10.29
C ASP A 27 8.49 4.05 9.80
N ALA A 28 8.35 2.84 9.24
CA ALA A 28 9.48 2.08 8.72
C ALA A 28 10.10 2.74 7.48
N ARG A 29 9.27 3.28 6.57
CA ARG A 29 9.77 4.04 5.41
C ARG A 29 10.55 5.27 5.85
N GLU A 30 9.99 6.04 6.78
CA GLU A 30 10.60 7.28 7.27
C GLU A 30 11.87 7.01 8.08
N SER A 31 11.91 5.93 8.86
CA SER A 31 13.12 5.48 9.57
C SER A 31 14.26 5.09 8.63
N LEU A 32 13.93 4.65 7.41
CA LEU A 32 14.91 4.36 6.34
C LEU A 32 15.24 5.58 5.48
N GLY A 33 14.63 6.74 5.74
CA GLY A 33 14.82 7.96 4.96
C GLY A 33 14.28 7.89 3.53
N LEU A 34 13.34 6.98 3.26
CA LEU A 34 12.82 6.73 1.91
C LEU A 34 11.60 7.61 1.61
N SER A 35 11.55 8.12 0.39
CA SER A 35 10.35 8.76 -0.16
C SER A 35 9.31 7.72 -0.61
N LEU A 36 8.05 8.14 -0.71
CA LEU A 36 7.01 7.31 -1.33
C LEU A 36 7.31 6.97 -2.80
N ALA A 37 8.01 7.86 -3.52
CA ALA A 37 8.44 7.61 -4.89
C ALA A 37 9.42 6.44 -4.98
N GLU A 38 10.40 6.37 -4.07
CA GLU A 38 11.35 5.25 -4.01
C GLU A 38 10.66 3.93 -3.66
N ILE A 39 9.67 3.94 -2.77
CA ILE A 39 8.85 2.75 -2.51
C ILE A 39 8.06 2.34 -3.76
N ALA A 40 7.48 3.29 -4.48
CA ALA A 40 6.76 3.02 -5.72
C ALA A 40 7.67 2.39 -6.79
N GLU A 41 8.91 2.86 -6.91
CA GLU A 41 9.90 2.27 -7.82
C GLU A 41 10.27 0.83 -7.43
N ARG A 42 10.54 0.59 -6.14
CA ARG A 42 10.91 -0.73 -5.61
C ARG A 42 9.79 -1.76 -5.73
N THR A 43 8.55 -1.33 -5.50
CA THR A 43 7.38 -2.23 -5.40
C THR A 43 6.56 -2.30 -6.69
N ARG A 44 6.76 -1.35 -7.62
CA ARG A 44 5.91 -1.12 -8.80
C ARG A 44 4.46 -0.79 -8.45
N VAL A 45 4.20 -0.35 -7.23
CA VAL A 45 2.87 0.09 -6.78
C VAL A 45 2.75 1.61 -7.02
N PRO A 46 1.68 2.08 -7.69
CA PRO A 46 1.43 3.51 -7.85
C PRO A 46 1.40 4.28 -6.52
N ILE A 47 2.02 5.46 -6.47
CA ILE A 47 2.12 6.30 -5.27
C ILE A 47 0.76 6.50 -4.58
N ARG A 48 -0.30 6.82 -5.34
CA ARG A 48 -1.67 6.98 -4.82
C ARG A 48 -2.17 5.81 -3.97
N HIS A 49 -1.73 4.59 -4.28
CA HIS A 49 -2.13 3.38 -3.56
C HIS A 49 -1.27 3.18 -2.30
N LEU A 50 0.00 3.57 -2.34
CA LEU A 50 0.87 3.59 -1.16
C LEU A 50 0.38 4.63 -0.14
N GLU A 51 -0.01 5.82 -0.59
CA GLU A 51 -0.64 6.84 0.25
C GLU A 51 -1.93 6.35 0.90
N GLY A 52 -2.79 5.65 0.12
CA GLY A 52 -3.99 5.00 0.65
C GLY A 52 -3.66 3.96 1.72
N ILE A 53 -2.60 3.17 1.53
CA ILE A 53 -2.15 2.19 2.52
C ILE A 53 -1.64 2.87 3.80
N GLU A 54 -0.80 3.90 3.71
CA GLU A 54 -0.31 4.64 4.89
C GLU A 54 -1.45 5.27 5.69
N LYS A 55 -2.46 5.82 5.00
CA LYS A 55 -3.64 6.44 5.62
C LYS A 55 -4.71 5.42 6.06
N SER A 56 -4.50 4.13 5.83
CA SER A 56 -5.53 3.09 5.94
C SER A 56 -6.82 3.40 5.16
N ASP A 57 -6.71 4.23 4.10
CA ASP A 57 -7.77 4.55 3.15
C ASP A 57 -7.69 3.62 1.93
N PHE A 58 -8.40 2.51 2.05
CA PHE A 58 -8.45 1.50 0.99
C PHE A 58 -9.49 1.79 -0.11
N SER A 59 -10.20 2.92 -0.05
CA SER A 59 -11.17 3.31 -1.09
C SER A 59 -10.52 3.60 -2.44
N THR A 60 -9.25 4.02 -2.40
CA THR A 60 -8.43 4.32 -3.58
C THR A 60 -7.88 3.08 -4.28
N LEU A 61 -8.01 1.89 -3.67
CA LEU A 61 -7.42 0.65 -4.17
C LEU A 61 -8.37 -0.08 -5.12
N PRO A 62 -7.86 -0.75 -6.18
CA PRO A 62 -8.72 -1.43 -7.16
C PRO A 62 -9.54 -2.56 -6.56
N SER A 63 -9.01 -3.25 -5.55
CA SER A 63 -9.73 -4.24 -4.77
C SER A 63 -9.06 -4.49 -3.41
N PRO A 64 -9.80 -5.07 -2.44
CA PRO A 64 -9.25 -5.49 -1.16
C PRO A 64 -8.10 -6.48 -1.27
N THR A 65 -8.14 -7.37 -2.26
CA THR A 65 -7.07 -8.34 -2.52
C THR A 65 -5.78 -7.62 -2.93
N TYR A 66 -5.89 -6.54 -3.73
CA TYR A 66 -4.75 -5.70 -4.08
C TYR A 66 -4.19 -4.97 -2.86
N ALA A 67 -5.04 -4.50 -1.93
CA ALA A 67 -4.59 -3.85 -0.71
C ALA A 67 -3.62 -4.72 0.09
N ILE A 68 -3.97 -6.00 0.29
CA ILE A 68 -3.10 -6.97 0.98
C ILE A 68 -1.81 -7.16 0.18
N GLY A 69 -1.90 -7.39 -1.13
CA GLY A 69 -0.72 -7.64 -1.97
C GLY A 69 0.27 -6.47 -1.97
N PHE A 70 -0.24 -5.24 -2.12
CA PHE A 70 0.57 -4.02 -2.12
C PHE A 70 1.19 -3.74 -0.75
N ALA A 71 0.44 -3.92 0.34
CA ALA A 71 1.00 -3.75 1.67
C ALA A 71 2.05 -4.80 2.01
N LYS A 72 1.89 -6.05 1.56
CA LYS A 72 2.95 -7.08 1.67
C LYS A 72 4.20 -6.71 0.88
N ALA A 73 4.05 -6.18 -0.34
CA ALA A 73 5.17 -5.72 -1.15
C ALA A 73 5.89 -4.54 -0.48
N TYR A 74 5.14 -3.60 0.09
CA TYR A 74 5.67 -2.48 0.85
C TYR A 74 6.42 -2.98 2.10
N ALA A 75 5.82 -3.85 2.92
CA ALA A 75 6.46 -4.43 4.10
C ALA A 75 7.82 -5.06 3.76
N ARG A 76 7.89 -5.83 2.67
CA ARG A 76 9.15 -6.41 2.17
C ARG A 76 10.18 -5.33 1.81
N ALA A 77 9.76 -4.24 1.18
CA ALA A 77 10.65 -3.15 0.75
C ALA A 77 11.25 -2.36 1.92
N VAL A 78 10.58 -2.33 3.08
CA VAL A 78 11.04 -1.65 4.30
C VAL A 78 11.53 -2.62 5.40
N GLY A 79 11.60 -3.91 5.12
CA GLY A 79 12.13 -4.92 6.06
C GLY A 79 11.18 -5.34 7.19
N LEU A 80 9.87 -5.11 7.04
CA LEU A 80 8.85 -5.58 7.97
C LEU A 80 8.32 -6.98 7.60
N ASP A 81 7.72 -7.67 8.57
CA ASP A 81 7.05 -8.96 8.35
C ASP A 81 5.77 -8.79 7.49
N GLU A 82 5.86 -9.23 6.24
CA GLU A 82 4.74 -9.21 5.29
C GLU A 82 3.52 -9.99 5.76
N ALA A 83 3.71 -11.09 6.49
CA ALA A 83 2.62 -11.95 6.93
C ALA A 83 1.86 -11.27 8.07
N MET A 84 2.56 -10.57 8.97
CA MET A 84 1.97 -9.74 9.99
C MET A 84 1.15 -8.60 9.38
N ILE A 85 1.73 -7.80 8.49
CA ILE A 85 1.04 -6.68 7.82
C ILE A 85 -0.19 -7.16 7.03
N GLY A 86 -0.05 -8.28 6.31
CA GLY A 86 -1.17 -8.86 5.55
C GLY A 86 -2.32 -9.38 6.43
N ARG A 87 -2.03 -9.87 7.64
CA ARG A 87 -3.05 -10.28 8.62
C ARG A 87 -3.78 -9.08 9.20
N GLU A 88 -3.06 -8.02 9.56
CA GLU A 88 -3.65 -6.79 10.10
C GLU A 88 -4.66 -6.17 9.13
N ILE A 89 -4.28 -5.99 7.86
CA ILE A 89 -5.16 -5.43 6.83
C ILE A 89 -6.41 -6.27 6.60
N ARG A 90 -6.30 -7.59 6.68
CA ARG A 90 -7.45 -8.49 6.58
C ARG A 90 -8.38 -8.34 7.79
N GLY A 91 -7.83 -8.12 8.97
CA GLY A 91 -8.55 -7.96 10.23
C GLY A 91 -9.34 -6.65 10.35
N THR A 92 -8.98 -5.61 9.59
CA THR A 92 -9.63 -4.29 9.64
C THR A 92 -11.09 -4.28 9.15
N GLY A 93 -11.69 -5.42 8.75
CA GLY A 93 -13.13 -5.55 8.43
C GLY A 93 -13.59 -4.84 7.14
N HIS A 94 -12.79 -3.93 6.59
CA HIS A 94 -13.03 -3.21 5.35
C HIS A 94 -12.68 -4.04 4.10
N VAL A 95 -11.87 -5.08 4.26
CA VAL A 95 -11.31 -5.88 3.15
C VAL A 95 -12.21 -7.05 2.75
N THR A 96 -13.16 -7.45 3.60
CA THR A 96 -14.04 -8.60 3.37
C THR A 96 -15.29 -8.30 2.54
N ARG A 97 -15.50 -7.06 2.08
CA ARG A 97 -16.69 -6.69 1.29
C ARG A 97 -16.42 -5.64 0.22
N ALA A 98 -15.41 -5.85 -0.62
CA ALA A 98 -15.46 -5.25 -1.95
C ALA A 98 -15.48 -6.35 -3.00
N VAL A 99 -16.67 -6.53 -3.58
CA VAL A 99 -16.79 -7.00 -4.95
C VAL A 99 -15.80 -6.19 -5.79
N PRO A 100 -14.89 -6.82 -6.55
CA PRO A 100 -14.03 -6.07 -7.47
C PRO A 100 -14.95 -5.31 -8.43
N GLN A 101 -14.98 -3.99 -8.33
CA GLN A 101 -15.53 -3.17 -9.40
C GLN A 101 -14.55 -3.29 -10.57
N TYR A 102 -14.79 -4.29 -11.41
CA TYR A 102 -14.24 -4.33 -12.75
C TYR A 102 -14.71 -3.05 -13.43
N GLN A 103 -13.83 -2.05 -13.55
CA GLN A 103 -13.97 -1.08 -14.62
C GLN A 103 -13.67 -1.87 -15.89
N PRO A 104 -14.67 -2.11 -16.75
CA PRO A 104 -14.40 -2.72 -18.03
C PRO A 104 -13.36 -1.86 -18.74
N LEU A 105 -12.22 -2.45 -19.05
CA LEU A 105 -11.38 -1.94 -20.13
C LEU A 105 -12.26 -2.00 -21.37
N GLU A 106 -12.85 -0.87 -21.76
CA GLU A 106 -13.66 -0.78 -22.96
C GLU A 106 -12.78 -1.20 -24.15
N PRO A 107 -13.09 -2.30 -24.86
CA PRO A 107 -12.24 -2.84 -25.93
C PRO A 107 -12.20 -1.97 -27.20
N ASN A 108 -12.61 -0.70 -27.14
CA ASN A 108 -12.91 0.10 -28.31
C ASN A 108 -12.12 1.40 -28.35
N ASP A 109 -10.81 1.33 -28.13
CA ASP A 109 -9.89 2.42 -28.49
C ASP A 109 -9.56 2.29 -30.00
N PRO A 110 -10.22 3.07 -30.88
CA PRO A 110 -10.15 2.86 -32.33
C PRO A 110 -8.78 3.21 -32.93
N LYS A 111 -7.86 3.79 -32.13
CA LYS A 111 -6.52 4.18 -32.59
C LYS A 111 -5.49 3.04 -32.60
N ARG A 112 -5.87 1.82 -32.21
CA ARG A 112 -4.93 0.68 -32.11
C ARG A 112 -5.18 -0.45 -33.11
N LEU A 113 -6.12 -0.30 -34.04
CA LEU A 113 -6.31 -1.27 -35.11
C LEU A 113 -5.24 -1.07 -36.20
N PRO A 114 -4.44 -2.10 -36.55
CA PRO A 114 -3.65 -2.03 -37.77
C PRO A 114 -4.62 -1.88 -38.98
N PRO A 115 -4.25 -1.11 -40.03
CA PRO A 115 -5.13 -0.94 -41.18
C PRO A 115 -5.49 -2.29 -41.81
N ARG A 116 -6.74 -2.41 -42.24
CA ARG A 116 -7.38 -3.66 -42.67
C ARG A 116 -6.70 -4.22 -43.92
N GLY A 117 -5.78 -5.17 -43.73
CA GLY A 117 -5.21 -5.95 -44.82
C GLY A 117 -4.10 -6.87 -44.35
N LEU A 118 -4.45 -8.03 -43.77
CA LEU A 118 -3.72 -9.32 -43.74
C LEU A 118 -4.39 -10.18 -42.63
N ALA A 119 -5.39 -11.03 -42.92
CA ALA A 119 -5.34 -12.37 -43.52
C ALA A 119 -5.18 -13.52 -42.49
N MET A 120 -6.23 -14.35 -42.36
CA MET A 120 -6.15 -15.80 -42.55
C MET A 120 -7.55 -16.43 -42.43
N VAL A 121 -7.95 -17.18 -43.46
CA VAL A 121 -8.54 -18.54 -43.41
C VAL A 121 -9.38 -18.77 -44.68
N GLY A 122 -9.04 -19.83 -45.42
CA GLY A 122 -9.91 -20.48 -46.40
C GLY A 122 -9.48 -20.32 -47.84
#